data_AF-A0A7Y9XNF9-F1
#
_entry.id   AF-A0A7Y9XNF9-F1
#
_cell.length_a   1.000
_cell.length_b   1.000
_cell.length_c   1.000
_cell.angle_alpha   90.00
_cell.angle_beta   90.00
_cell.angle_gamma   90.00
#
_symmetry.space_group_name_H-M   'P 1'
#
loop_
_entity.id
_entity.type
_entity.pdbx_description
1 polymer ?
#
loop_
_entity_poly.entity_id
_entity_poly.type
_entity_poly.pdbx_seq_one_letter_code
_entity_poly.pdbx_strand_id
1 'polypeptide(L)'
;MKEFEVNCINKLNRDSQHEGITHIGNSNGSWRLTRASAVKRIEAKTESYYTVDAKSGSRAYIGVVREDGKDPYLRTYADKKWNNNLLAQSECGDSCKIIS
;
A
#
# COMPACT_ATOMS: atom_id res chain seq x y z
N MET A 1 11.63 9.02 -10.50
CA MET A 1 10.89 8.25 -9.48
C MET A 1 10.01 7.26 -10.21
N LYS A 2 9.98 5.99 -9.80
CA LYS A 2 9.14 4.96 -10.45
C LYS A 2 7.80 4.87 -9.71
N GLU A 3 6.72 4.64 -10.44
CA GLU A 3 5.38 4.52 -9.86
C GLU A 3 4.83 3.11 -10.06
N PHE A 4 4.27 2.53 -9.00
CA PHE A 4 3.72 1.18 -9.02
C PHE A 4 2.28 1.17 -8.51
N GLU A 5 1.40 0.53 -9.28
CA GLU A 5 0.03 0.29 -8.85
C GLU A 5 0.02 -0.83 -7.78
N VAL A 6 -0.71 -0.58 -6.70
CA VAL A 6 -1.06 -1.55 -5.66
C VAL A 6 -2.52 -1.92 -5.84
N ASN A 7 -2.77 -3.18 -6.13
CA ASN A 7 -4.12 -3.73 -6.26
C ASN A 7 -4.39 -4.89 -5.28
N CYS A 8 -3.39 -5.26 -4.47
CA CYS A 8 -3.55 -6.25 -3.42
C CYS A 8 -2.75 -5.86 -2.16
N ILE A 9 -3.20 -6.32 -0.99
CA ILE A 9 -2.51 -6.17 0.29
C ILE A 9 -2.55 -7.48 1.09
N ASN A 10 -1.65 -7.67 2.05
CA ASN A 10 -1.83 -8.66 3.11
C ASN A 10 -1.95 -7.93 4.46
N LYS A 11 -2.77 -8.47 5.36
CA LYS A 11 -3.01 -7.93 6.71
C LYS A 11 -2.72 -8.99 7.77
N LEU A 12 -2.40 -8.57 8.99
CA LEU A 12 -2.24 -9.48 10.14
C LEU A 12 -3.51 -10.31 10.37
N ASN A 13 -4.68 -9.64 10.37
CA ASN A 13 -6.00 -10.24 10.38
C ASN A 13 -6.91 -9.55 9.36
N ARG A 14 -8.00 -10.21 8.93
CA ARG A 14 -8.93 -9.65 7.92
C ARG A 14 -9.52 -8.30 8.33
N ASP A 15 -9.82 -8.11 9.61
CA ASP A 15 -10.46 -6.90 10.13
C ASP A 15 -9.46 -5.83 10.60
N SER A 16 -8.16 -6.08 10.42
CA SER A 16 -7.12 -5.11 10.76
C SER A 16 -7.28 -3.82 9.96
N GLN A 17 -7.07 -2.70 10.66
CA GLN A 17 -6.95 -1.37 10.07
C GLN A 17 -5.60 -1.21 9.34
N HIS A 18 -5.29 0.01 8.90
CA HIS A 18 -4.07 0.32 8.14
C HIS A 18 -2.78 -0.13 8.84
N GLU A 19 -2.71 -0.05 10.16
CA GLU A 19 -1.58 -0.49 10.98
C GLU A 19 -1.35 -2.00 10.93
N GLY A 20 -2.34 -2.80 10.53
CA GLY A 20 -2.17 -4.24 10.37
C GLY A 20 -1.76 -4.66 8.96
N ILE A 21 -1.59 -3.73 8.02
CA ILE A 21 -1.08 -4.05 6.68
C ILE A 21 0.38 -4.49 6.81
N THR A 22 0.68 -5.70 6.36
CA THR A 22 2.03 -6.27 6.39
C THR A 22 2.72 -6.17 5.03
N HIS A 23 1.95 -6.24 3.94
CA HIS A 23 2.44 -6.17 2.57
C HIS A 23 1.52 -5.36 1.67
N ILE A 24 2.12 -4.68 0.70
CA ILE A 24 1.43 -4.11 -0.48
C ILE A 24 1.93 -4.83 -1.73
N GLY A 25 1.10 -4.98 -2.76
CA GLY A 25 1.50 -5.69 -3.96
C GLY A 25 0.63 -5.44 -5.17
N ASN A 26 1.01 -6.08 -6.26
CA ASN A 26 0.24 -6.13 -7.49
C ASN A 26 0.11 -7.58 -7.94
N SER A 27 -1.12 -8.09 -7.97
CA SER A 27 -1.42 -9.46 -8.40
C SER A 27 -1.15 -9.67 -9.89
N ASN A 28 -1.40 -8.67 -10.73
CA ASN A 28 -1.11 -8.75 -12.18
C ASN A 28 0.40 -8.73 -12.43
N GLY A 29 1.14 -7.95 -11.64
CA GLY A 29 2.60 -7.88 -11.66
C GLY A 29 3.29 -9.01 -10.89
N SER A 30 2.54 -9.89 -10.21
CA SER A 30 3.05 -10.99 -9.38
C SER A 30 4.15 -10.58 -8.39
N TRP A 31 4.02 -9.39 -7.79
CA TRP A 31 4.96 -8.89 -6.80
C TRP A 31 4.25 -8.40 -5.53
N ARG A 32 4.94 -8.48 -4.40
CA ARG A 32 4.56 -7.85 -3.14
C ARG A 32 5.79 -7.36 -2.39
N LEU A 33 5.61 -6.36 -1.55
CA LEU A 33 6.65 -5.69 -0.78
C LEU A 33 6.20 -5.59 0.67
N THR A 34 7.12 -5.75 1.63
CA THR A 34 6.81 -5.53 3.04
C THR A 34 6.46 -4.06 3.29
N ARG A 35 5.63 -3.80 4.32
CA ARG A 35 5.34 -2.43 4.79
C ARG A 35 6.62 -1.64 5.03
N ALA A 36 7.59 -2.22 5.72
CA ALA A 36 8.85 -1.57 6.06
C ALA A 36 9.65 -1.16 4.81
N SER A 37 9.75 -2.04 3.81
CA SER A 37 10.45 -1.72 2.56
C SER A 37 9.71 -0.65 1.76
N ALA A 38 8.37 -0.69 1.73
CA ALA A 38 7.56 0.34 1.07
C ALA A 38 7.77 1.72 1.72
N VAL A 39 7.69 1.79 3.06
CA VAL A 39 7.97 3.02 3.83
C VAL A 39 9.35 3.57 3.48
N LYS A 40 10.39 2.73 3.52
CA LYS A 40 11.77 3.13 3.19
C LYS A 40 11.88 3.74 1.79
N ARG A 41 11.23 3.13 0.79
CA ARG A 41 11.31 3.57 -0.62
C ARG A 41 10.51 4.84 -0.89
N ILE A 42 9.36 5.02 -0.24
CA ILE A 42 8.57 6.27 -0.28
C ILE A 42 9.40 7.40 0.33
N GLU A 43 9.96 7.20 1.53
CA GLU A 43 10.72 8.23 2.23
C GLU A 43 12.04 8.58 1.52
N ALA A 44 12.69 7.59 0.91
CA ALA A 44 13.86 7.80 0.06
C ALA A 44 13.52 8.46 -1.29
N LYS A 45 12.24 8.67 -1.61
CA LYS A 45 11.77 9.25 -2.88
C LYS A 45 12.25 8.46 -4.11
N THR A 46 12.50 7.15 -3.96
CA THR A 46 12.92 6.29 -5.07
C THR A 46 11.71 5.74 -5.83
N GLU A 47 10.64 5.41 -5.09
CA GLU A 47 9.41 4.84 -5.61
C GLU A 47 8.18 5.54 -5.02
N SER A 48 7.09 5.52 -5.77
CA SER A 48 5.76 5.90 -5.32
C SER A 48 4.77 4.79 -5.62
N TYR A 49 3.76 4.66 -4.76
CA TYR A 49 2.73 3.64 -4.89
C TYR A 49 1.36 4.30 -4.95
N TYR A 50 0.43 3.70 -5.68
CA TYR A 50 -0.94 4.20 -5.78
C TYR A 50 -1.94 3.06 -5.91
N THR A 51 -3.17 3.30 -5.50
CA THR A 51 -4.32 2.44 -5.82
C THR A 51 -5.14 3.09 -6.93
N VAL A 52 -5.86 2.28 -7.70
CA VAL A 52 -6.83 2.76 -8.69
C VAL A 52 -8.23 2.45 -8.17
N ASP A 53 -9.09 3.46 -8.09
CA ASP A 53 -10.50 3.26 -7.77
C ASP A 53 -11.21 2.62 -8.98
N ALA A 54 -11.78 1.44 -8.79
CA ALA A 54 -12.36 0.66 -9.89
C ALA A 54 -13.61 1.32 -10.53
N LYS A 55 -14.26 2.27 -9.84
CA LYS A 55 -15.47 2.93 -10.34
C LYS A 55 -15.13 4.18 -11.15
N SER A 56 -14.20 4.98 -10.66
CA SER A 56 -13.83 6.29 -11.20
C SER A 56 -12.56 6.27 -12.04
N GLY A 57 -11.76 5.20 -11.97
CA GLY A 57 -10.42 5.13 -12.57
C GLY A 57 -9.39 6.07 -11.94
N SER A 58 -9.75 6.75 -10.86
CA SER A 58 -8.89 7.75 -10.23
C SER A 58 -7.79 7.10 -9.40
N ARG A 59 -6.59 7.69 -9.44
CA ARG A 59 -5.45 7.26 -8.63
C ARG A 59 -5.49 7.90 -7.25
N ALA A 60 -5.32 7.09 -6.22
CA ALA A 60 -5.02 7.57 -4.87
C ALA A 60 -3.62 7.10 -4.46
N TYR A 61 -2.72 8.06 -4.27
CA TYR A 61 -1.33 7.77 -3.90
C TYR A 61 -1.24 7.28 -2.46
N ILE A 62 -0.27 6.41 -2.19
CA ILE A 62 -0.01 5.86 -0.86
C ILE A 62 1.08 6.70 -0.20
N GLY A 63 0.76 7.22 0.98
CA GLY A 63 1.69 7.93 1.86
C GLY A 63 2.04 7.11 3.10
N VAL A 64 3.09 7.56 3.78
CA VAL A 64 3.50 7.06 5.10
C VAL A 64 2.82 7.90 6.17
N VAL A 65 2.13 7.25 7.10
CA VAL A 65 1.57 7.85 8.30
C VAL A 65 2.49 7.54 9.48
N ARG A 66 2.78 8.58 10.28
CA ARG A 66 3.55 8.50 11.52
C ARG A 66 2.70 9.08 12.64
N GLU A 67 2.46 8.27 13.66
CA GLU A 67 1.71 8.62 14.86
C GLU A 67 2.53 8.17 16.07
N ASP A 68 2.54 8.97 17.13
CA ASP A 68 3.31 8.66 18.33
C ASP A 68 2.86 7.34 18.95
N GLY A 69 3.82 6.49 19.31
CA GLY A 69 3.54 5.17 19.89
C GLY A 69 3.17 4.08 18.87
N LYS A 70 3.23 4.35 17.56
CA LYS A 70 2.96 3.37 16.50
C LYS A 70 4.10 3.24 15.50
N ASP A 71 4.25 2.03 14.97
CA ASP A 71 5.10 1.82 13.81
C ASP A 71 4.54 2.57 12.59
N PRO A 72 5.40 3.11 11.70
CA PRO A 72 4.95 3.75 10.47
C PRO A 72 4.10 2.80 9.61
N TYR A 73 3.00 3.32 9.09
CA TYR A 73 2.08 2.54 8.27
C TYR A 73 1.64 3.28 7.01
N LEU A 74 0.98 2.55 6.12
CA LEU A 74 0.62 3.01 4.80
C LEU A 74 -0.86 3.37 4.74
N ARG A 75 -1.16 4.49 4.10
CA ARG A 75 -2.53 4.92 3.84
C ARG A 75 -2.61 5.66 2.53
N THR A 76 -3.74 5.56 1.85
CA THR A 76 -4.00 6.36 0.65
C THR A 76 -4.30 7.80 1.02
N TYR A 77 -3.74 8.73 0.24
CA TYR A 77 -3.85 10.16 0.37
C TYR A 77 -4.20 10.75 -1.00
N ALA A 78 -5.37 11.35 -1.10
CA ALA A 78 -5.87 12.01 -2.31
C ALA A 78 -6.64 13.25 -1.91
N ASP A 79 -6.65 14.29 -2.75
CA ASP A 79 -7.39 15.54 -2.51
C ASP A 79 -7.12 16.16 -1.13
N LYS A 80 -5.86 16.09 -0.69
CA LYS A 80 -5.38 16.55 0.62
C LYS A 80 -6.02 15.85 1.84
N LYS A 81 -6.56 14.64 1.65
CA LYS A 81 -7.21 13.85 2.71
C LYS A 81 -6.71 12.41 2.71
N TRP A 82 -6.49 11.89 3.91
CA TRP A 82 -6.29 10.47 4.13
C TRP A 82 -7.61 9.72 3.93
N ASN A 83 -7.58 8.60 3.22
CA ASN A 83 -8.76 7.77 2.96
C ASN A 83 -8.44 6.28 3.11
N ASN A 84 -9.40 5.41 2.80
CA ASN A 84 -9.32 3.97 3.09
C ASN A 84 -9.21 3.10 1.83
N ASN A 85 -8.90 3.69 0.67
CA ASN A 85 -8.83 2.96 -0.60
C ASN A 85 -7.81 1.81 -0.55
N LEU A 86 -6.73 1.95 0.22
CA LEU A 86 -5.78 0.86 0.44
C LEU A 86 -6.40 -0.35 1.14
N LEU A 87 -7.30 -0.16 2.11
CA LEU A 87 -7.99 -1.25 2.80
C LEU A 87 -9.02 -1.97 1.92
N ALA A 88 -9.46 -1.33 0.84
CA ALA A 88 -10.41 -1.91 -0.10
C ALA A 88 -9.77 -2.86 -1.12
N GLN A 89 -8.43 -2.92 -1.17
CA GLN A 89 -7.72 -3.81 -2.08
C GLN A 89 -7.91 -5.28 -1.69
N SER A 90 -7.85 -6.17 -2.68
CA SER A 90 -7.96 -7.61 -2.46
C SER A 90 -6.75 -8.17 -1.71
N GLU A 91 -6.83 -9.41 -1.26
CA GLU A 91 -5.68 -10.07 -0.66
C GLU A 91 -4.63 -10.45 -1.73
N CYS A 92 -3.34 -10.22 -1.46
CA CYS A 92 -2.30 -10.73 -2.36
C CYS A 92 -2.20 -12.25 -2.23
N GLY A 93 -2.29 -12.96 -3.36
CA GLY A 93 -2.16 -14.41 -3.43
C GLY A 93 -0.71 -14.91 -3.35
N ASP A 94 -0.55 -16.22 -3.20
CA ASP A 94 0.76 -16.88 -3.02
C ASP A 94 1.69 -16.78 -4.25
N SER A 95 1.13 -16.51 -5.42
CA SER A 95 1.90 -16.25 -6.65
C SER A 95 2.68 -14.93 -6.62
N CYS A 96 2.32 -13.99 -5.72
CA CYS A 96 3.04 -12.73 -5.56
C CYS A 96 4.38 -12.96 -4.85
N LYS A 97 5.49 -12.75 -5.58
CA LYS A 97 6.84 -12.86 -5.03
C LYS A 97 7.16 -11.66 -4.15
N ILE A 98 7.72 -11.91 -2.95
CA ILE A 98 8.26 -10.84 -2.12
C ILE A 98 9.51 -10.30 -2.80
N ILE A 99 9.50 -9.01 -3.14
CA ILE A 99 10.65 -8.32 -3.72
C ILE A 99 11.35 -7.49 -2.62
N SER A 100 12.69 -7.48 -2.65
CA SER A 100 13.56 -6.78 -1.68
C SER A 100 13.98 -5.42 -2.18
#